data_AF-A0A162FW21-F1
#
_entry.id   AF-A0A162FW21-F1
#
_cell.length_a   1.000
_cell.length_b   1.000
_cell.length_c   1.000
_cell.angle_alpha   90.00
_cell.angle_beta   90.00
_cell.angle_gamma   90.00
#
_symmetry.space_group_name_H-M   'P 1'
#
loop_
_entity.id
_entity.type
_entity.pdbx_description
1 polymer ?
#
loop_
_entity_poly.entity_id
_entity_poly.type
_entity_poly.pdbx_seq_one_letter_code
_entity_poly.pdbx_strand_id
1 'polypeptide(L)'
;MSSPIAAPPRRPADTRLFLLLGPAMVAGVAYLDPGNVASNMTAGARFGYLLVWVVVLGNLMAWLIQYLSAKLGLMTGRSLPELLGDRIRGRWGRRAYWLQAETVAMATDLAEVIGGAIALNLLFGLPLLAGGLLTGAVSLVLLLVQTRGGAQPFERVITGLMVLIAVGFTVGVVVDPPDAGEAIAGLVPRFEGAESVLLAASILGATVMPHAIYAHSALARDRFGHVQGVAPGGGSSSRPGSTSPSRSPSPAP
;
A
#
# COMPACT_ATOMS: atom_id res chain seq x y z
N MET A 1 -24.80 -35.91 29.42
CA MET A 1 -23.43 -36.11 28.88
C MET A 1 -23.20 -35.03 27.85
N SER A 2 -22.47 -33.99 28.21
CA SER A 2 -22.25 -32.80 27.38
C SER A 2 -21.02 -33.01 26.50
N SER A 3 -21.19 -33.03 25.18
CA SER A 3 -20.09 -33.13 24.22
C SER A 3 -19.19 -31.89 24.32
N PRO A 4 -17.86 -32.03 24.44
CA PRO A 4 -16.97 -30.88 24.46
C PRO A 4 -16.90 -30.25 23.07
N ILE A 5 -17.09 -28.93 23.02
CA ILE A 5 -16.92 -28.11 21.83
C ILE A 5 -15.45 -28.19 21.40
N ALA A 6 -15.18 -28.83 20.28
CA ALA A 6 -13.85 -28.89 19.69
C ALA A 6 -13.37 -27.48 19.32
N ALA A 7 -12.30 -27.01 19.94
CA ALA A 7 -11.66 -25.75 19.58
C ALA A 7 -11.08 -25.86 18.15
N PRO A 8 -11.22 -24.80 17.32
CA PRO A 8 -10.70 -24.82 15.95
C PRO A 8 -9.17 -24.99 15.97
N PRO A 9 -8.61 -25.73 14.99
CA PRO A 9 -7.18 -26.00 14.94
C PRO A 9 -6.39 -24.68 14.82
N ARG A 10 -5.50 -24.44 15.80
CA ARG A 10 -4.53 -23.33 15.74
C ARG A 10 -3.53 -23.61 14.62
N ARG A 11 -3.74 -22.99 13.45
CA ARG A 11 -2.73 -22.96 12.38
C ARG A 11 -1.46 -22.25 12.90
N PRO A 12 -0.25 -22.73 12.57
CA PRO A 12 1.00 -22.20 13.09
C PRO A 12 1.16 -20.71 12.75
N ALA A 13 1.65 -19.94 13.73
CA ALA A 13 1.80 -18.48 13.64
C ALA A 13 2.72 -18.02 12.49
N ASP A 14 3.68 -18.84 12.10
CA ASP A 14 4.63 -18.53 11.02
C ASP A 14 3.96 -18.39 9.66
N THR A 15 2.98 -19.23 9.33
CA THR A 15 2.25 -19.12 8.06
C THR A 15 1.41 -17.85 8.01
N ARG A 16 0.95 -17.33 9.15
CA ARG A 16 0.31 -16.02 9.21
C ARG A 16 1.32 -14.92 8.90
N LEU A 17 2.53 -14.93 9.47
CA LEU A 17 3.54 -13.90 9.20
C LEU A 17 3.93 -13.80 7.71
N PHE A 18 4.14 -14.94 7.05
CA PHE A 18 4.41 -14.97 5.60
C PHE A 18 3.22 -14.51 4.75
N LEU A 19 1.98 -14.82 5.17
CA LEU A 19 0.79 -14.21 4.56
C LEU A 19 0.65 -12.72 4.90
N LEU A 20 1.23 -12.20 5.98
CA LEU A 20 1.13 -10.79 6.37
C LEU A 20 2.17 -9.92 5.64
N LEU A 21 3.29 -10.51 5.24
CA LEU A 21 4.35 -9.86 4.47
C LEU A 21 3.88 -9.44 3.07
N GLY A 22 3.11 -10.27 2.35
CA GLY A 22 2.69 -9.97 0.97
C GLY A 22 2.12 -8.56 0.74
N PRO A 23 1.05 -8.15 1.45
CA PRO A 23 0.48 -6.82 1.31
C PRO A 23 1.39 -5.69 1.79
N ALA A 24 2.15 -5.92 2.87
CA ALA A 24 3.10 -4.95 3.39
C ALA A 24 4.25 -4.70 2.40
N MET A 25 4.71 -5.76 1.72
CA MET A 25 5.74 -5.71 0.68
C MET A 25 5.18 -5.05 -0.60
N VAL A 26 3.93 -5.33 -0.99
CA VAL A 26 3.25 -4.64 -2.10
C VAL A 26 3.08 -3.15 -1.80
N ALA A 27 2.67 -2.78 -0.59
CA ALA A 27 2.59 -1.38 -0.18
C ALA A 27 3.98 -0.72 -0.08
N GLY A 28 5.01 -1.49 0.27
CA GLY A 28 6.41 -1.06 0.28
C GLY A 28 6.98 -0.79 -1.10
N VAL A 29 6.51 -1.49 -2.14
CA VAL A 29 7.01 -1.31 -3.52
C VAL A 29 6.75 0.10 -4.05
N ALA A 30 5.68 0.76 -3.61
CA ALA A 30 5.39 2.14 -3.99
C ALA A 30 6.55 3.08 -3.63
N TYR A 31 7.30 2.80 -2.56
CA TYR A 31 8.44 3.62 -2.14
C TYR A 31 9.73 3.33 -2.92
N LEU A 32 9.76 2.30 -3.77
CA LEU A 32 10.90 1.94 -4.62
C LEU A 32 10.67 2.36 -6.08
N ASP A 33 9.80 3.34 -6.30
CA ASP A 33 9.45 3.85 -7.61
C ASP A 33 10.64 4.63 -8.23
N PRO A 34 10.66 4.77 -9.58
CA PRO A 34 11.70 5.54 -10.25
C PRO A 34 11.78 7.00 -9.78
N GLY A 35 10.68 7.59 -9.30
CA GLY A 35 10.65 8.95 -8.76
C GLY A 35 11.48 9.09 -7.49
N ASN A 36 11.32 8.18 -6.53
CA ASN A 36 12.12 8.17 -5.31
C ASN A 36 13.59 7.84 -5.61
N VAL A 37 13.86 6.90 -6.51
CA VAL A 37 15.23 6.58 -6.93
C VAL A 37 15.91 7.79 -7.60
N ALA A 38 15.22 8.48 -8.51
CA ALA A 38 15.77 9.63 -9.22
C ALA A 38 16.07 10.81 -8.29
N SER A 39 15.17 11.13 -7.35
CA SER A 39 15.38 12.24 -6.40
C SER A 39 16.54 11.97 -5.45
N ASN A 40 16.63 10.75 -4.89
CA ASN A 40 17.73 10.35 -4.00
C ASN A 40 19.07 10.26 -4.73
N MET A 41 19.11 9.71 -5.95
CA MET A 41 20.32 9.67 -6.76
C MET A 41 20.81 11.07 -7.13
N THR A 42 19.89 11.97 -7.50
CA THR A 42 20.26 13.37 -7.83
C THR A 42 20.79 14.10 -6.60
N ALA A 43 20.17 13.89 -5.43
CA ALA A 43 20.63 14.45 -4.17
C ALA A 43 22.03 13.93 -3.78
N GLY A 44 22.27 12.62 -3.89
CA GLY A 44 23.57 12.02 -3.62
C GLY A 44 24.66 12.48 -4.60
N ALA A 45 24.32 12.60 -5.90
CA ALA A 45 25.27 13.04 -6.91
C ALA A 45 25.68 14.52 -6.76
N ARG A 46 24.77 15.39 -6.28
CA ARG A 46 25.04 16.83 -6.13
C ARG A 46 25.57 17.22 -4.76
N PHE A 47 25.06 16.61 -3.69
CA PHE A 47 25.32 17.01 -2.31
C PHE A 47 25.91 15.89 -1.44
N GLY A 48 26.26 14.74 -2.04
CA GLY A 48 26.81 13.60 -1.31
C GLY A 48 25.88 13.16 -0.18
N TYR A 49 26.43 13.06 1.03
CA TYR A 49 25.70 12.61 2.22
C TYR A 49 24.91 13.70 2.94
N LEU A 50 24.96 14.97 2.51
CA LEU A 50 24.37 16.11 3.22
C LEU A 50 22.86 15.98 3.45
N LEU A 51 22.14 15.33 2.52
CA LEU A 51 20.68 15.18 2.54
C LEU A 51 20.22 13.83 3.10
N VAL A 52 21.10 12.99 3.63
CA VAL A 52 20.76 11.67 4.18
C VAL A 52 19.74 11.78 5.31
N TRP A 53 19.88 12.78 6.18
CA TRP A 53 18.90 13.03 7.26
C TRP A 53 17.48 13.31 6.71
N VAL A 54 17.35 13.95 5.54
CA VAL A 54 16.05 14.22 4.91
C VAL A 54 15.42 12.92 4.43
N VAL A 55 16.22 12.03 3.83
CA VAL A 55 15.76 10.70 3.41
C VAL A 55 15.31 9.88 4.62
N VAL A 56 16.06 9.90 5.72
CA VAL A 56 15.69 9.20 6.97
C VAL A 56 14.40 9.78 7.56
N LEU A 57 14.28 11.10 7.63
CA LEU A 57 13.08 11.77 8.11
C LEU A 57 11.86 11.46 7.23
N GLY A 58 12.04 11.49 5.90
CA GLY A 58 11.01 11.12 4.93
C GLY A 58 10.54 9.68 5.15
N ASN A 59 11.45 8.73 5.32
CA ASN A 59 11.12 7.33 5.62
C ASN A 59 10.36 7.19 6.95
N LEU A 60 10.75 7.93 7.99
CA LEU A 60 10.04 7.91 9.27
C LEU A 60 8.61 8.44 9.13
N MET A 61 8.43 9.53 8.38
CA MET A 61 7.10 10.08 8.07
C MET A 61 6.27 9.10 7.25
N ALA A 62 6.86 8.45 6.24
CA ALA A 62 6.22 7.41 5.44
C ALA A 62 5.72 6.26 6.32
N TRP A 63 6.57 5.73 7.21
CA TRP A 63 6.17 4.68 8.15
C TRP A 63 5.00 5.10 9.03
N LEU A 64 5.04 6.31 9.58
CA LEU A 64 3.94 6.84 10.40
C LEU A 64 2.64 6.92 9.58
N ILE A 65 2.68 7.50 8.38
CA ILE A 65 1.52 7.67 7.51
C ILE A 65 0.95 6.31 7.09
N GLN A 66 1.80 5.36 6.70
CA GLN A 66 1.37 4.02 6.30
C GLN A 66 0.79 3.24 7.48
N TYR A 67 1.39 3.37 8.67
CA TYR A 67 0.84 2.79 9.89
C TYR A 67 -0.55 3.35 10.21
N LEU A 68 -0.74 4.66 10.13
CA LEU A 68 -2.05 5.29 10.36
C LEU A 68 -3.08 4.86 9.31
N SER A 69 -2.68 4.74 8.04
CA SER A 69 -3.55 4.30 6.94
C SER A 69 -4.01 2.85 7.12
N ALA A 70 -3.08 1.96 7.49
CA ALA A 70 -3.40 0.58 7.82
C ALA A 70 -4.31 0.49 9.06
N LYS A 71 -3.97 1.22 10.13
CA LYS A 71 -4.76 1.26 11.37
C LYS A 71 -6.19 1.75 11.11
N LEU A 72 -6.37 2.75 10.25
CA LEU A 72 -7.69 3.25 9.88
C LEU A 72 -8.51 2.16 9.17
N GLY A 73 -7.94 1.50 8.15
CA GLY A 73 -8.60 0.42 7.41
C GLY A 73 -9.00 -0.75 8.31
N LEU A 74 -8.12 -1.11 9.25
CA LEU A 74 -8.36 -2.18 10.24
C LEU A 74 -9.48 -1.84 11.23
N MET A 75 -9.47 -0.63 11.79
CA MET A 75 -10.40 -0.24 12.88
C MET A 75 -11.79 0.13 12.36
N THR A 76 -11.88 0.69 11.16
CA THR A 76 -13.15 1.14 10.58
C THR A 76 -13.80 0.10 9.68
N GLY A 77 -13.03 -0.88 9.20
CA GLY A 77 -13.48 -1.82 8.18
C GLY A 77 -13.82 -1.17 6.83
N ARG A 78 -13.41 0.09 6.61
CA ARG A 78 -13.66 0.87 5.39
C ARG A 78 -12.35 1.44 4.87
N SER A 79 -12.25 1.64 3.56
CA SER A 79 -11.09 2.30 2.97
C SER A 79 -11.13 3.81 3.23
N LEU A 80 -9.96 4.48 3.20
CA LEU A 80 -9.89 5.92 3.39
C LEU A 80 -10.75 6.72 2.37
N PRO A 81 -10.79 6.35 1.07
CA PRO A 81 -11.68 6.97 0.11
C PRO A 81 -13.18 6.78 0.41
N GLU A 82 -13.59 5.63 0.95
CA GLU A 82 -15.00 5.39 1.36
C GLU A 82 -15.40 6.31 2.51
N LEU A 83 -14.55 6.43 3.53
CA LEU A 83 -14.80 7.32 4.68
C LEU A 83 -14.87 8.78 4.26
N LEU A 84 -13.99 9.21 3.35
CA LEU A 84 -14.05 10.56 2.78
C LEU A 84 -15.32 10.75 1.95
N GLY A 85 -15.71 9.76 1.15
CA GLY A 85 -16.93 9.78 0.35
C GLY A 85 -18.21 9.94 1.19
N ASP A 86 -18.27 9.31 2.36
CA ASP A 86 -19.39 9.42 3.30
C ASP A 86 -19.41 10.77 4.04
N ARG A 87 -18.23 11.30 4.39
CA ARG A 87 -18.10 12.58 5.10
C ARG A 87 -18.33 13.79 4.19
N ILE A 88 -17.95 13.70 2.92
CA ILE A 88 -18.10 14.77 1.93
C ILE A 88 -19.55 14.76 1.41
N ARG A 89 -20.41 15.57 2.05
CA ARG A 89 -21.84 15.68 1.70
C ARG A 89 -22.11 16.34 0.34
N GLY A 90 -21.14 17.09 -0.20
CA GLY A 90 -21.29 17.80 -1.48
C GLY A 90 -20.92 16.93 -2.69
N ARG A 91 -21.85 16.78 -3.64
CA ARG A 91 -21.60 16.05 -4.91
C ARG A 91 -20.40 16.62 -5.68
N TRP A 92 -20.17 17.92 -5.60
CA TRP A 92 -19.01 18.60 -6.21
C TRP A 92 -17.71 18.30 -5.49
N GLY A 93 -17.69 18.37 -4.15
CA GLY A 93 -16.50 18.03 -3.35
C GLY A 93 -16.05 16.58 -3.57
N ARG A 94 -17.00 15.65 -3.69
CA ARG A 94 -16.68 14.24 -3.96
C ARG A 94 -16.08 14.04 -5.35
N ARG A 95 -16.60 14.75 -6.37
CA ARG A 95 -16.03 14.72 -7.73
C ARG A 95 -14.66 15.37 -7.80
N ALA A 96 -14.46 16.50 -7.10
CA ALA A 96 -13.17 17.16 -7.04
C ALA A 96 -12.10 16.27 -6.38
N TYR A 97 -12.45 15.59 -5.28
CA TYR A 97 -11.58 14.61 -4.63
C TYR A 97 -11.26 13.43 -5.56
N TRP A 98 -12.27 12.88 -6.25
CA TRP A 98 -12.04 11.81 -7.23
C TRP A 98 -11.12 12.25 -8.38
N LEU A 99 -11.36 13.43 -8.96
CA LEU A 99 -10.50 14.00 -10.02
C LEU A 99 -9.06 14.21 -9.53
N GLN A 100 -8.89 14.70 -8.31
CA GLN A 100 -7.58 14.89 -7.70
C GLN A 100 -6.85 13.56 -7.49
N ALA A 101 -7.53 12.54 -6.96
CA ALA A 101 -6.95 11.22 -6.77
C ALA A 101 -6.57 10.57 -8.12
N GLU A 102 -7.42 10.68 -9.13
CA GLU A 102 -7.18 10.19 -10.49
C GLU A 102 -5.96 10.88 -11.11
N THR A 103 -5.88 12.21 -11.00
CA THR A 103 -4.75 13.00 -11.53
C THR A 103 -3.44 12.60 -10.87
N VAL A 104 -3.44 12.37 -9.55
CA VAL A 104 -2.26 11.93 -8.80
C VAL A 104 -1.84 10.52 -9.21
N ALA A 105 -2.80 9.60 -9.41
CA ALA A 105 -2.51 8.25 -9.88
C ALA A 105 -1.91 8.28 -11.29
N MET A 106 -2.50 9.03 -12.22
CA MET A 106 -1.96 9.21 -13.58
C MET A 106 -0.56 9.82 -13.58
N ALA A 107 -0.29 10.81 -12.72
CA ALA A 107 1.04 11.42 -12.61
C ALA A 107 2.10 10.42 -12.13
N THR A 108 1.73 9.52 -11.22
CA THR A 108 2.63 8.47 -10.73
C THR A 108 2.91 7.44 -11.81
N ASP A 109 1.88 6.95 -12.50
CA ASP A 109 2.02 5.98 -13.59
C ASP A 109 2.88 6.53 -14.73
N LEU A 110 2.74 7.84 -15.05
CA LEU A 110 3.60 8.50 -16.02
C LEU A 110 5.08 8.49 -15.60
N ALA A 111 5.37 8.75 -14.33
CA ALA A 111 6.74 8.70 -13.81
C ALA A 111 7.32 7.28 -13.87
N GLU A 112 6.52 6.26 -13.59
CA GLU A 112 6.94 4.86 -13.68
C GLU A 112 7.22 4.42 -15.13
N VAL A 113 6.36 4.79 -16.08
CA VAL A 113 6.55 4.49 -17.51
C VAL A 113 7.80 5.18 -18.05
N ILE A 114 8.03 6.45 -17.69
CA ILE A 114 9.24 7.18 -18.09
C ILE A 114 10.48 6.53 -17.47
N GLY A 115 10.44 6.20 -16.18
CA GLY A 115 11.54 5.52 -15.48
C GLY A 115 11.89 4.18 -16.12
N GLY A 116 10.89 3.36 -16.43
CA GLY A 116 11.07 2.09 -17.14
C GLY A 116 11.63 2.27 -18.55
N ALA A 117 11.16 3.27 -19.29
CA ALA A 117 11.68 3.60 -20.62
C ALA A 117 13.17 3.99 -20.57
N ILE A 118 13.56 4.81 -19.59
CA ILE A 118 14.96 5.21 -19.38
C ILE A 118 15.80 4.00 -18.97
N ALA A 119 15.32 3.14 -18.08
CA ALA A 119 16.02 1.92 -17.68
C ALA A 119 16.29 0.98 -18.87
N LEU A 120 15.28 0.78 -19.73
CA LEU A 120 15.42 -0.03 -20.96
C LEU A 120 16.35 0.62 -21.99
N ASN A 121 16.33 1.95 -22.09
CA ASN A 121 17.27 2.69 -22.93
C ASN A 121 18.72 2.50 -22.44
N LEU A 122 18.96 2.58 -21.13
CA LEU A 122 20.29 2.39 -20.56
C LEU A 122 20.79 0.94 -20.66
N LEU A 123 19.89 -0.04 -20.52
CA LEU A 123 20.25 -1.46 -20.52
C LEU A 123 20.43 -2.06 -21.92
N PHE A 124 19.56 -1.69 -22.86
CA PHE A 124 19.50 -2.31 -24.19
C PHE A 124 19.71 -1.32 -25.35
N GLY A 125 19.89 -0.02 -25.06
CA GLY A 125 19.99 1.01 -26.09
C GLY A 125 18.69 1.27 -26.85
N LEU A 126 17.54 0.84 -26.31
CA LEU A 126 16.24 0.96 -26.99
C LEU A 126 15.78 2.43 -27.05
N PRO A 127 15.14 2.89 -28.14
CA PRO A 127 14.54 4.21 -28.20
C PRO A 127 13.49 4.41 -27.09
N LEU A 128 13.43 5.61 -26.50
CA LEU A 128 12.52 5.91 -25.38
C LEU A 128 11.06 5.58 -25.68
N LEU A 129 10.60 5.83 -26.91
CA LEU A 129 9.23 5.49 -27.32
C LEU A 129 8.97 3.97 -27.28
N ALA A 130 9.92 3.17 -27.77
CA ALA A 130 9.82 1.71 -27.75
C ALA A 130 9.92 1.18 -26.31
N GLY A 131 10.82 1.75 -25.49
CA GLY A 131 10.95 1.41 -24.07
C GLY A 131 9.67 1.73 -23.28
N GLY A 132 9.05 2.88 -23.51
CA GLY A 132 7.79 3.28 -22.87
C GLY A 132 6.63 2.38 -23.27
N LEU A 133 6.50 2.07 -24.57
CA LEU A 133 5.48 1.13 -25.05
C LEU A 133 5.66 -0.27 -24.45
N LEU A 134 6.89 -0.77 -24.38
CA LEU A 134 7.18 -2.06 -23.78
C LEU A 134 6.87 -2.06 -22.28
N THR A 135 7.27 -1.02 -21.55
CA THR A 135 6.97 -0.87 -20.12
C THR A 135 5.46 -0.87 -19.88
N GLY A 136 4.71 -0.07 -20.64
CA GLY A 136 3.24 -0.04 -20.55
C GLY A 136 2.59 -1.39 -20.89
N ALA A 137 3.11 -2.09 -21.91
CA ALA A 137 2.62 -3.43 -22.26
C ALA A 137 2.88 -4.44 -21.13
N VAL A 138 4.05 -4.41 -20.51
CA VAL A 138 4.40 -5.25 -19.36
C VAL A 138 3.50 -4.94 -18.15
N SER A 139 3.28 -3.66 -17.84
CA SER A 139 2.36 -3.24 -16.77
C SER A 139 0.94 -3.76 -17.02
N LEU A 140 0.43 -3.68 -18.26
CA LEU A 140 -0.88 -4.20 -18.61
C LEU A 140 -0.96 -5.73 -18.49
N VAL A 141 0.10 -6.45 -18.85
CA VAL A 141 0.20 -7.90 -18.67
C VAL A 141 0.19 -8.26 -17.18
N LEU A 142 0.92 -7.52 -16.34
CA LEU A 142 0.92 -7.72 -14.89
C LEU A 142 -0.48 -7.52 -14.29
N LEU A 143 -1.20 -6.49 -14.73
CA LEU A 143 -2.59 -6.25 -14.33
C LEU A 143 -3.54 -7.38 -14.81
N LEU A 144 -3.33 -7.92 -16.01
CA LEU A 144 -4.09 -9.05 -16.52
C LEU A 144 -3.84 -10.34 -15.70
N VAL A 145 -2.60 -10.56 -15.29
CA VAL A 145 -2.22 -11.68 -14.41
C VAL A 145 -2.86 -11.51 -13.03
N GLN A 146 -2.89 -10.30 -12.49
CA GLN A 146 -3.55 -10.01 -11.21
C GLN A 146 -5.06 -10.29 -11.27
N THR A 147 -5.73 -9.84 -12.33
CA THR A 147 -7.19 -10.00 -12.50
C THR A 147 -7.61 -11.46 -12.72
N ARG A 148 -6.79 -12.29 -13.40
CA ARG A 148 -7.11 -13.70 -13.68
C ARG A 148 -6.53 -14.70 -12.67
N GLY A 149 -5.35 -14.43 -12.13
CA GLY A 149 -4.57 -15.35 -11.29
C GLY A 149 -4.72 -15.15 -9.78
N GLY A 150 -5.40 -14.08 -9.35
CA GLY A 150 -5.58 -13.73 -7.93
C GLY A 150 -4.34 -13.05 -7.31
N ALA A 151 -4.44 -12.70 -6.03
CA ALA A 151 -3.44 -11.89 -5.33
C ALA A 151 -2.09 -12.60 -5.10
N GLN A 152 -2.08 -13.93 -4.96
CA GLN A 152 -0.87 -14.68 -4.62
C GLN A 152 0.24 -14.68 -5.70
N PRO A 153 -0.04 -14.95 -6.99
CA PRO A 153 1.01 -14.86 -8.02
C PRO A 153 1.55 -13.44 -8.16
N PHE A 154 0.66 -12.43 -8.06
CA PHE A 154 1.05 -11.01 -8.09
C PHE A 154 1.99 -10.65 -6.93
N GLU A 155 1.65 -11.01 -5.69
CA GLU A 155 2.50 -10.79 -4.51
C GLU A 155 3.90 -11.41 -4.68
N ARG A 156 4.00 -12.62 -5.26
CA ARG A 156 5.29 -13.28 -5.48
C ARG A 156 6.16 -12.57 -6.52
N VAL A 157 5.55 -12.13 -7.63
CA VAL A 157 6.28 -11.39 -8.67
C VAL A 157 6.83 -10.08 -8.10
N ILE A 158 5.99 -9.31 -7.41
CA ILE A 158 6.40 -8.05 -6.77
C ILE A 158 7.50 -8.27 -5.73
N THR A 159 7.37 -9.30 -4.90
CA THR A 159 8.41 -9.65 -3.90
C THR A 159 9.73 -9.99 -4.59
N GLY A 160 9.69 -10.74 -5.70
CA GLY A 160 10.88 -11.06 -6.49
C GLY A 160 11.56 -9.83 -7.07
N LEU A 161 10.78 -8.90 -7.66
CA LEU A 161 11.29 -7.62 -8.17
C LEU A 161 11.91 -6.77 -7.04
N MET A 162 11.29 -6.74 -5.87
CA MET A 162 11.83 -5.99 -4.74
C MET A 162 13.14 -6.57 -4.20
N VAL A 163 13.24 -7.90 -4.11
CA VAL A 163 14.51 -8.56 -3.76
C VAL A 163 15.59 -8.24 -4.81
N LEU A 164 15.24 -8.24 -6.10
CA LEU A 164 16.18 -7.88 -7.16
C LEU A 164 16.72 -6.46 -6.98
N ILE A 165 15.85 -5.48 -6.72
CA ILE A 165 16.24 -4.09 -6.46
C ILE A 165 17.15 -4.02 -5.22
N ALA A 166 16.76 -4.66 -4.12
CA ALA A 166 17.52 -4.66 -2.88
C ALA A 166 18.91 -5.27 -3.06
N VAL A 167 19.01 -6.40 -3.75
CA VAL A 167 20.30 -7.03 -4.09
C VAL A 167 21.13 -6.11 -4.99
N GLY A 168 20.54 -5.50 -6.01
CA GLY A 168 21.24 -4.58 -6.91
C GLY A 168 21.89 -3.41 -6.17
N PHE A 169 21.14 -2.72 -5.30
CA PHE A 169 21.69 -1.64 -4.48
C PHE A 169 22.71 -2.14 -3.44
N THR A 170 22.47 -3.29 -2.81
CA THR A 170 23.40 -3.86 -1.82
C THR A 170 24.74 -4.21 -2.46
N VAL A 171 24.73 -4.82 -3.65
CA VAL A 171 25.96 -5.10 -4.40
C VAL A 171 26.70 -3.81 -4.74
N GLY A 172 25.99 -2.76 -5.17
CA GLY A 172 26.60 -1.44 -5.42
C GLY A 172 27.32 -0.88 -4.19
N VAL A 173 26.68 -0.94 -3.02
CA VAL A 173 27.26 -0.49 -1.75
C VAL A 173 28.44 -1.35 -1.29
N VAL A 174 28.45 -2.65 -1.60
CA VAL A 174 29.57 -3.54 -1.23
C VAL A 174 30.78 -3.37 -2.16
N VAL A 175 30.52 -3.10 -3.45
CA VAL A 175 31.59 -2.90 -4.45
C VAL A 175 32.29 -1.56 -4.25
N ASP A 176 31.53 -0.51 -3.96
CA ASP A 176 32.06 0.82 -3.66
C ASP A 176 31.58 1.26 -2.26
N PRO A 177 32.27 0.83 -1.19
CA PRO A 177 31.82 1.06 0.16
C PRO A 177 31.81 2.56 0.49
N PRO A 178 30.67 3.11 0.93
CA PRO A 178 30.59 4.51 1.31
C PRO A 178 31.41 4.77 2.58
N ASP A 179 31.96 5.98 2.69
CA ASP A 179 32.61 6.41 3.92
C ASP A 179 31.56 6.52 5.04
N ALA A 180 31.61 5.58 5.99
CA ALA A 180 30.68 5.53 7.11
C ALA A 180 30.76 6.79 7.99
N GLY A 181 31.91 7.45 8.06
CA GLY A 181 32.09 8.70 8.79
C GLY A 181 31.31 9.85 8.15
N GLU A 182 31.40 10.00 6.83
CA GLU A 182 30.62 11.01 6.10
C GLU A 182 29.12 10.70 6.08
N ALA A 183 28.74 9.42 5.97
CA ALA A 183 27.34 9.01 6.04
C ALA A 183 26.70 9.35 7.39
N ILE A 184 27.42 9.12 8.49
CA ILE A 184 26.96 9.50 9.85
C ILE A 184 26.94 11.02 10.00
N ALA A 185 27.94 11.74 9.47
CA ALA A 185 27.93 13.20 9.49
C ALA A 185 26.73 13.78 8.71
N GLY A 186 26.31 13.10 7.63
CA GLY A 186 25.12 13.41 6.84
C GLY A 186 23.78 13.22 7.54
N LEU A 187 23.76 12.55 8.70
CA LEU A 187 22.58 12.47 9.56
C LEU A 187 22.33 13.76 10.34
N VAL A 188 23.31 14.66 10.42
CA VAL A 188 23.15 15.96 11.07
C VAL A 188 22.38 16.90 10.15
N PRO A 189 21.26 17.50 10.59
CA PRO A 189 20.46 18.40 9.76
C PRO A 189 21.27 19.62 9.33
N ARG A 190 21.63 19.67 8.04
CA ARG A 190 22.35 20.78 7.41
C ARG A 190 21.79 21.00 6.00
N PHE A 191 21.87 22.25 5.55
CA PHE A 191 21.53 22.67 4.21
C PHE A 191 22.66 23.55 3.67
N GLU A 192 22.89 23.46 2.36
CA GLU A 192 23.86 24.29 1.66
C GLU A 192 23.19 24.95 0.45
N GLY A 193 22.92 26.24 0.56
CA GLY A 193 22.25 27.02 -0.48
C GLY A 193 20.78 26.63 -0.74
N ALA A 194 20.18 27.30 -1.73
CA ALA A 194 18.77 27.08 -2.09
C ALA A 194 18.53 25.75 -2.81
N GLU A 195 19.51 25.25 -3.57
CA GLU A 195 19.38 23.99 -4.32
C GLU A 195 19.23 22.77 -3.41
N SER A 196 19.95 22.72 -2.27
CA SER A 196 19.82 21.62 -1.31
C SER A 196 18.44 21.60 -0.65
N VAL A 197 17.83 22.77 -0.41
CA VAL A 197 16.46 22.90 0.10
C VAL A 197 15.44 22.44 -0.94
N LEU A 198 15.64 22.77 -2.21
CA LEU A 198 14.78 22.31 -3.31
C LEU A 198 14.85 20.79 -3.47
N LEU A 199 16.04 20.20 -3.41
CA LEU A 199 16.18 18.74 -3.45
C LEU A 199 15.62 18.07 -2.20
N ALA A 200 15.79 18.67 -1.02
CA ALA A 200 15.16 18.17 0.20
C ALA A 200 13.63 18.18 0.10
N ALA A 201 13.06 19.26 -0.42
CA ALA A 201 11.63 19.35 -0.68
C ALA A 201 11.18 18.32 -1.74
N SER A 202 12.02 18.05 -2.75
CA SER A 202 11.76 17.00 -3.75
C SER A 202 11.76 15.60 -3.14
N ILE A 203 12.73 15.26 -2.27
CA ILE A 203 12.79 13.97 -1.56
C ILE A 203 11.54 13.79 -0.68
N LEU A 204 11.21 14.81 0.14
CA LEU A 204 10.05 14.75 1.02
C LEU A 204 8.75 14.66 0.22
N GLY A 205 8.63 15.43 -0.87
CA GLY A 205 7.47 15.40 -1.76
C GLY A 205 7.29 14.06 -2.46
N ALA A 206 8.38 13.48 -2.98
CA ALA A 206 8.36 12.16 -3.63
C ALA A 206 8.02 11.03 -2.65
N THR A 207 8.35 11.18 -1.38
CA THR A 207 8.07 10.17 -0.35
C THR A 207 6.58 10.08 0.01
N VAL A 208 5.83 11.18 -0.11
CA VAL A 208 4.40 11.17 0.25
C VAL A 208 3.57 10.85 -0.99
N MET A 209 3.15 9.57 -1.12
CA MET A 209 2.35 9.07 -2.23
C MET A 209 0.89 8.87 -1.83
N PRO A 210 -0.05 9.77 -2.20
CA PRO A 210 -1.44 9.68 -1.75
C PRO A 210 -2.15 8.41 -2.23
N HIS A 211 -1.84 7.93 -3.43
CA HIS A 211 -2.44 6.70 -3.95
C HIS A 211 -1.99 5.47 -3.15
N ALA A 212 -0.75 5.44 -2.65
CA ALA A 212 -0.24 4.36 -1.80
C ALA A 212 -0.94 4.33 -0.44
N ILE A 213 -1.25 5.49 0.14
CA ILE A 213 -2.04 5.64 1.37
C ILE A 213 -3.44 5.02 1.17
N TYR A 214 -4.10 5.36 0.06
CA TYR A 214 -5.42 4.83 -0.26
C TYR A 214 -5.39 3.32 -0.48
N ALA A 215 -4.44 2.83 -1.29
CA ALA A 215 -4.27 1.42 -1.57
C ALA A 215 -3.97 0.61 -0.31
N HIS A 216 -3.08 1.08 0.57
CA HIS A 216 -2.75 0.38 1.81
C HIS A 216 -3.96 0.30 2.76
N SER A 217 -4.78 1.35 2.85
CA SER A 217 -6.01 1.29 3.66
C SER A 217 -7.01 0.24 3.14
N ALA A 218 -7.12 0.07 1.81
CA ALA A 218 -7.98 -0.93 1.19
C ALA A 218 -7.43 -2.36 1.31
N LEU A 219 -6.13 -2.56 1.07
CA LEU A 219 -5.44 -3.85 1.21
C LEU A 219 -5.46 -4.35 2.66
N ALA A 220 -5.28 -3.45 3.64
CA ALA A 220 -5.40 -3.77 5.06
C ALA A 220 -6.83 -4.19 5.42
N ARG A 221 -7.86 -3.57 4.83
CA ARG A 221 -9.24 -4.02 5.01
C ARG A 221 -9.47 -5.39 4.39
N ASP A 222 -9.13 -5.60 3.13
CA ASP A 222 -9.51 -6.82 2.40
C ASP A 222 -8.89 -8.09 3.00
N ARG A 223 -7.74 -7.98 3.69
CA ARG A 223 -7.07 -9.13 4.33
C ARG A 223 -7.44 -9.36 5.80
N PHE A 224 -7.85 -8.32 6.53
CA PHE A 224 -8.14 -8.41 7.98
C PHE A 224 -9.58 -8.05 8.36
N GLY A 225 -10.38 -7.52 7.44
CA GLY A 225 -11.75 -7.02 7.64
C GLY A 225 -12.82 -8.08 7.96
N HIS A 226 -12.40 -9.33 8.21
CA HIS A 226 -13.23 -10.37 8.81
C HIS A 226 -12.73 -10.77 10.21
N VAL A 227 -12.33 -9.78 11.04
CA VAL A 227 -12.40 -10.01 12.50
C VAL A 227 -13.89 -9.99 12.88
N GLN A 228 -14.50 -11.18 12.95
CA GLN A 228 -15.82 -11.38 13.52
C GLN A 228 -15.88 -10.81 14.95
N GLY A 229 -16.92 -10.02 15.22
CA GLY A 229 -17.23 -9.43 16.53
C GLY A 229 -17.51 -7.95 16.34
N VAL A 230 -18.74 -7.52 16.04
CA VAL A 230 -19.93 -7.65 16.89
C VAL A 230 -21.15 -7.90 15.98
N ALA A 231 -21.88 -9.00 16.22
CA ALA A 231 -23.19 -9.18 15.63
C ALA A 231 -24.06 -7.96 15.95
N PRO A 232 -24.77 -7.34 14.97
CA PRO A 232 -25.74 -6.32 15.30
C PRO A 232 -26.76 -6.97 16.23
N GLY A 233 -26.74 -6.55 17.50
CA GLY A 233 -27.68 -7.00 18.51
C GLY A 233 -29.08 -6.88 17.93
N GLY A 234 -29.73 -8.04 17.76
CA GLY A 234 -31.09 -8.15 17.28
C GLY A 234 -32.02 -7.42 18.24
N GLY A 235 -32.29 -6.16 17.93
CA GLY A 235 -33.34 -5.38 18.54
C GLY A 235 -34.68 -5.69 17.88
N SER A 236 -35.55 -6.33 18.66
CA SER A 236 -37.01 -6.37 18.56
C SER A 236 -37.66 -7.20 17.42
N SER A 237 -38.35 -8.26 17.82
CA SER A 237 -39.82 -8.21 17.81
C SER A 237 -40.39 -9.32 18.69
N SER A 238 -41.04 -8.88 19.76
CA SER A 238 -42.08 -9.60 20.46
C SER A 238 -43.12 -10.12 19.47
N ARG A 239 -43.48 -11.41 19.58
CA ARG A 239 -44.76 -11.90 19.06
C ARG A 239 -45.49 -12.70 20.15
N PRO A 240 -46.80 -12.49 20.31
CA PRO A 240 -47.54 -12.79 21.52
C PRO A 240 -48.21 -14.16 21.48
N GLY A 241 -48.62 -14.61 22.67
CA GLY A 241 -49.43 -15.77 23.01
C GLY A 241 -50.13 -16.54 21.88
N SER A 242 -49.81 -17.84 21.80
CA SER A 242 -50.69 -18.85 21.23
C SER A 242 -51.71 -19.30 22.28
N THR A 243 -52.77 -18.52 22.46
CA THR A 243 -54.04 -18.98 23.04
C THR A 243 -54.91 -19.46 21.88
N SER A 244 -55.06 -20.78 21.72
CA SER A 244 -56.09 -21.37 20.86
C SER A 244 -57.46 -21.28 21.53
N PRO A 245 -58.51 -20.84 20.82
CA PRO A 245 -59.87 -21.23 21.14
C PRO A 245 -60.51 -21.93 19.94
N SER A 246 -60.73 -23.25 20.02
CA SER A 246 -61.67 -23.94 19.13
C SER A 246 -62.71 -24.69 19.97
N ARG A 247 -63.97 -24.37 19.67
CA ARG A 247 -65.21 -24.76 20.33
C ARG A 247 -65.52 -26.27 20.23
N SER A 248 -65.78 -26.91 21.39
CA SER A 248 -66.98 -27.68 21.81
C SER A 248 -67.50 -28.89 20.96
N PRO A 249 -68.41 -29.78 21.47
CA PRO A 249 -68.06 -31.18 21.82
C PRO A 249 -69.00 -32.29 21.26
N SER A 250 -68.58 -33.56 21.47
CA SER A 250 -69.43 -34.78 21.69
C SER A 250 -70.06 -35.52 20.48
N PRO A 251 -70.49 -36.79 20.61
CA PRO A 251 -69.84 -37.98 21.18
C PRO A 251 -69.86 -39.22 20.25
N ALA A 252 -69.28 -40.32 20.75
CA ALA A 252 -69.28 -41.69 20.26
C ALA A 252 -70.69 -42.28 19.99
N PRO A 253 -70.75 -43.46 19.34
CA PRO A 253 -70.85 -44.71 20.12
C PRO A 253 -69.64 -45.64 20.02
#